data_AF-A0A4Q1BVC0-F1
#
_entry.id   AF-A0A4Q1BVC0-F1
#
_cell.length_a   1.000
_cell.length_b   1.000
_cell.length_c   1.000
_cell.angle_alpha   90.00
_cell.angle_beta   90.00
_cell.angle_gamma   90.00
#
_symmetry.space_group_name_H-M   'P 1'
#
loop_
_entity.id
_entity.type
_entity.pdbx_description
1 polymer ?
#
loop_
_entity_poly.entity_id
_entity_poly.type
_entity_poly.pdbx_seq_one_letter_code
_entity_poly.pdbx_strand_id
1 'polypeptide(L)'
;MTSSTTASQAEMEAARLPLGWRDQCSALLIPLNVCRHKENYLPWKCEDQRHSYEKCQYDDYMRRMKQLSRQKKAALEAVEE
;
A
#
# COMPACT_ATOMS: atom_id res chain seq x y z
N MET A 1 -13.37 -7.24 -6.43
CA MET A 1 -12.75 -8.31 -5.62
C MET A 1 -11.77 -7.65 -4.68
N THR A 2 -12.00 -7.73 -3.36
CA THR A 2 -11.08 -7.20 -2.35
C THR A 2 -9.79 -8.01 -2.43
N SER A 3 -8.71 -7.42 -2.96
CA SER A 3 -7.38 -8.01 -2.84
C SER A 3 -7.11 -8.31 -1.37
N SER A 4 -6.46 -9.44 -1.08
CA SER A 4 -6.12 -9.87 0.29
C SER A 4 -5.35 -8.83 1.13
N THR A 5 -4.87 -7.76 0.49
CA THR A 5 -4.06 -6.69 1.08
C THR A 5 -4.85 -5.41 1.42
N THR A 6 -6.14 -5.33 1.06
CA THR A 6 -6.98 -4.13 1.29
C THR A 6 -7.97 -4.39 2.43
N ALA A 7 -7.94 -3.54 3.46
CA ALA A 7 -8.86 -3.63 4.58
C ALA A 7 -10.25 -3.06 4.23
N SER A 8 -11.30 -3.50 4.91
CA SER A 8 -12.62 -2.88 4.80
C SER A 8 -12.61 -1.47 5.39
N GLN A 9 -13.57 -0.63 4.98
CA GLN A 9 -13.69 0.73 5.49
C GLN A 9 -13.87 0.78 7.01
N ALA A 10 -14.70 -0.12 7.56
CA ALA A 10 -14.94 -0.23 9.00
C ALA A 10 -13.67 -0.62 9.76
N GLU A 11 -12.86 -1.54 9.23
CA GLU A 11 -11.57 -1.92 9.84
C GLU A 11 -10.57 -0.77 9.80
N MET A 12 -10.52 0.00 8.69
CA MET A 12 -9.63 1.16 8.58
C MET A 12 -10.01 2.28 9.56
N GLU A 13 -11.30 2.47 9.78
CA GLU A 13 -11.82 3.45 10.75
C GLU A 13 -11.55 3.00 12.19
N ALA A 14 -11.81 1.73 12.51
CA ALA A 14 -11.51 1.14 13.82
C ALA A 14 -10.02 1.24 14.17
N ALA A 15 -9.14 0.99 13.19
CA ALA A 15 -7.69 1.13 13.33
C ALA A 15 -7.17 2.58 13.26
N ARG A 16 -8.07 3.56 13.08
CA ARG A 16 -7.75 5.00 12.97
C ARG A 16 -6.62 5.30 11.98
N LEU A 17 -6.65 4.63 10.83
CA LEU A 17 -5.67 4.84 9.76
C LEU A 17 -5.80 6.25 9.17
N PRO A 18 -4.69 7.04 9.06
CA PRO A 18 -4.71 8.32 8.37
C PRO A 18 -5.03 8.14 6.88
N LEU A 19 -5.65 9.15 6.26
CA LEU A 19 -6.12 9.07 4.88
C LEU A 19 -5.03 8.69 3.87
N GLY A 20 -3.80 9.16 4.07
CA GLY A 20 -2.67 8.83 3.18
C GLY A 20 -2.28 7.34 3.17
N TRP A 21 -2.66 6.58 4.20
CA TRP A 21 -2.34 5.16 4.33
C TRP A 21 -3.55 4.24 4.08
N ARG A 22 -4.67 4.80 3.61
CA ARG A 22 -5.88 4.04 3.23
C ARG A 22 -5.80 3.62 1.76
N ASP A 23 -4.77 2.85 1.43
CA ASP A 23 -4.50 2.37 0.09
C ASP A 23 -4.81 0.86 -0.06
N GLN A 24 -4.37 0.29 -1.18
CA GLN A 24 -4.55 -1.14 -1.50
C GLN A 24 -3.74 -2.08 -0.58
N CYS A 25 -2.84 -1.54 0.25
CA CYS A 25 -1.95 -2.27 1.17
C CYS A 25 -2.32 -2.07 2.65
N SER A 26 -3.41 -1.37 2.93
CA SER A 26 -3.89 -1.02 4.27
C SER A 26 -4.11 -2.22 5.21
N ALA A 27 -4.46 -3.41 4.71
CA ALA A 27 -4.66 -4.59 5.55
C ALA A 27 -3.36 -5.08 6.20
N LEU A 28 -2.21 -4.86 5.56
CA LEU A 28 -0.90 -5.23 6.10
C LEU A 28 -0.37 -4.21 7.12
N LEU A 29 -0.84 -2.96 7.04
CA LEU A 29 -0.41 -1.90 7.94
C LEU A 29 -1.02 -2.03 9.35
N ILE A 30 -2.26 -2.52 9.44
CA ILE A 30 -2.95 -2.75 10.72
C ILE A 30 -2.13 -3.68 11.65
N PRO A 31 -1.75 -4.91 11.26
CA PRO A 31 -0.96 -5.80 12.11
C PRO A 31 0.45 -5.26 12.37
N LEU A 32 1.05 -4.53 11.42
CA LEU A 32 2.34 -3.87 11.63
C LEU A 32 2.27 -2.82 12.74
N ASN A 33 1.22 -1.99 12.76
CA ASN A 33 1.04 -0.98 13.80
C ASN A 33 0.77 -1.62 15.17
N VAL A 34 -0.01 -2.70 15.23
CA VAL A 34 -0.20 -3.47 16.46
C VAL A 34 1.13 -4.02 16.99
N CYS A 35 1.95 -4.60 16.11
CA CYS A 35 3.27 -5.13 16.49
C CYS A 35 4.21 -4.01 16.98
N ARG A 36 4.24 -2.86 16.28
CA ARG A 36 5.03 -1.69 16.67
C ARG A 36 4.65 -1.15 18.05
N HIS A 37 3.35 -1.04 18.34
CA HIS A 37 2.88 -0.61 19.65
C HIS A 37 3.25 -1.61 20.76
N LYS A 38 3.14 -2.92 20.48
CA LYS A 38 3.49 -3.97 21.45
C LYS A 38 4.99 -4.00 21.76
N GLU A 39 5.83 -3.84 20.75
CA GLU A 39 7.29 -3.95 20.87
C GLU A 39 7.98 -2.58 21.05
N ASN A 40 7.24 -1.53 21.42
CA ASN A 40 7.75 -0.17 21.62
C ASN A 40 8.58 0.39 20.44
N TYR A 41 8.16 0.10 19.20
CA TYR A 41 8.80 0.58 17.97
C TYR A 41 10.29 0.20 17.82
N LEU A 42 10.72 -0.91 18.44
CA LEU A 42 12.09 -1.39 18.27
C LEU A 42 12.36 -1.80 16.81
N PRO A 43 13.48 -1.37 16.20
CA PRO A 43 13.70 -1.49 14.76
C PRO A 43 13.99 -2.93 14.29
N TRP A 44 14.46 -3.81 15.17
CA TRP A 44 14.75 -5.23 14.92
C TRP A 44 13.57 -6.17 15.22
N LYS A 45 12.44 -5.62 15.69
CA LYS A 45 11.21 -6.37 15.89
C LYS A 45 10.23 -6.05 14.77
N CYS A 46 9.33 -6.99 14.47
CA CYS A 46 8.31 -6.85 13.44
C CYS A 46 8.84 -6.71 11.99
N GLU A 47 10.01 -7.28 11.69
CA GLU A 47 10.65 -7.13 10.37
C GLU A 47 9.85 -7.81 9.26
N ASP A 48 9.29 -8.99 9.51
CA ASP A 48 8.51 -9.73 8.51
C ASP A 48 7.25 -8.96 8.09
N GLN A 49 6.54 -8.37 9.07
CA GLN A 49 5.36 -7.54 8.79
C GLN A 49 5.76 -6.25 8.07
N ARG A 50 6.88 -5.64 8.45
CA ARG A 50 7.43 -4.45 7.77
C ARG A 50 7.75 -4.77 6.31
N HIS A 51 8.50 -5.83 6.07
CA HIS A 51 8.94 -6.20 4.72
C HIS A 51 7.76 -6.61 3.83
N SER A 52 6.78 -7.32 4.38
CA SER A 52 5.54 -7.66 3.67
C SER A 52 4.77 -6.41 3.23
N TYR A 53 4.68 -5.40 4.11
CA TYR A 53 4.05 -4.13 3.80
C TYR A 53 4.83 -3.33 2.72
N GLU A 54 6.15 -3.25 2.85
CA GLU A 54 7.03 -2.57 1.89
C GLU A 54 6.96 -3.20 0.49
N LYS A 55 6.91 -4.53 0.42
CA LYS A 55 6.74 -5.25 -0.85
C LYS A 55 5.42 -4.89 -1.52
N CYS A 56 4.32 -4.85 -0.77
CA CYS A 56 3.03 -4.44 -1.31
C CYS A 56 3.06 -3.00 -1.86
N GLN A 57 3.68 -2.08 -1.13
CA GLN A 57 3.85 -0.69 -1.56
C GLN A 57 4.68 -0.56 -2.84
N TYR A 58 5.75 -1.35 -2.93
CA TYR A 58 6.57 -1.40 -4.12
C TYR A 58 5.80 -1.90 -5.35
N ASP A 59 5.03 -2.98 -5.19
CA ASP A 59 4.21 -3.54 -6.27
C ASP A 59 3.13 -2.54 -6.73
N ASP A 60 2.51 -1.80 -5.81
CA ASP A 60 1.55 -0.74 -6.14
C ASP A 60 2.22 0.43 -6.88
N TYR A 61 3.41 0.86 -6.43
CA TYR A 61 4.18 1.88 -7.12
C TYR A 61 4.52 1.46 -8.56
N MET A 62 4.99 0.23 -8.75
CA MET A 62 5.29 -0.30 -10.08
C MET A 62 4.05 -0.39 -10.97
N ARG A 63 2.89 -0.74 -10.40
CA ARG A 63 1.60 -0.70 -11.09
C ARG A 63 1.26 0.71 -11.58
N ARG A 64 1.40 1.73 -10.71
CA ARG A 64 1.17 3.14 -11.07
C ARG A 64 2.12 3.64 -12.14
N MET A 65 3.40 3.28 -12.06
CA MET A 65 4.40 3.63 -13.07
C MET A 65 4.08 3.04 -14.44
N LYS A 66 3.62 1.78 -14.49
CA LYS A 66 3.17 1.14 -15.74
C LYS A 66 1.93 1.82 -16.31
N GLN A 67 0.98 2.25 -15.46
CA GLN A 67 -0.19 3.01 -15.91
C GLN A 67 0.21 4.35 -16.52
N LEU A 68 1.10 5.09 -15.86
CA LEU A 68 1.63 6.36 -16.37
C LEU A 68 2.36 6.18 -17.70
N SER A 69 3.19 5.15 -17.83
CA SER A 69 3.89 4.83 -19.08
C SER A 69 2.92 4.56 -20.23
N ARG A 70 1.84 3.80 -19.99
CA ARG A 70 0.78 3.55 -20.99
C ARG A 70 0.05 4.83 -21.39
N GLN A 71 -0.31 5.68 -20.43
CA GLN A 71 -0.96 6.96 -20.70
C GLN A 71 -0.06 7.89 -21.52
N LYS A 72 1.23 7.96 -21.19
CA LYS A 72 2.19 8.75 -21.96
C LYS A 72 2.33 8.26 -23.39
N LYS A 73 2.42 6.94 -23.59
CA LYS A 73 2.49 6.36 -24.94
C LYS A 73 1.22 6.68 -25.75
N ALA A 74 0.04 6.46 -25.18
CA ALA A 74 -1.22 6.79 -25.84
C ALA A 74 -1.35 8.29 -26.15
N ALA A 75 -0.84 9.17 -25.28
CA ALA A 75 -0.83 10.61 -25.52
C ALA A 75 0.13 11.02 -26.65
N LEU A 76 1.27 10.33 -26.81
CA LEU A 76 2.18 10.56 -27.94
C LEU A 76 1.54 10.07 -29.25
N GLU A 77 0.96 8.88 -29.25
CA GLU A 77 0.24 8.34 -30.42
C GLU A 77 -0.91 9.25 -30.84
N ALA A 78 -1.68 9.80 -29.90
CA ALA A 78 -2.77 10.76 -30.18
C ALA A 78 -2.31 12.16 -30.62
N VAL A 79 -1.01 12.48 -30.51
CA VAL A 79 -0.42 13.72 -31.03
C VAL A 79 0.17 13.49 -32.43
N GLU A 80 0.61 12.26 -32.72
CA GLU A 80 1.10 11.85 -34.03
C GLU A 80 -0.04 11.61 -35.04
N GLU A 81 -1.24 11.27 -34.55
CA GLU A 81 -2.50 11.17 -35.30
C GLU A 81 -3.17 12.54 -35.51
#